data_AF-A0A015LV74-F1
#
_entry.id   AF-A0A015LV74-F1
#
_cell.length_a   1.000
_cell.length_b   1.000
_cell.length_c   1.000
_cell.angle_alpha   90.00
_cell.angle_beta   90.00
_cell.angle_gamma   90.00
#
_symmetry.space_group_name_H-M   'P 1'
#
loop_
_entity.id
_entity.type
_entity.pdbx_description
1 polymer ?
#
loop_
_entity_poly.entity_id
_entity_poly.type
_entity_poly.pdbx_seq_one_letter_code
_entity_poly.pdbx_strand_id
1 'polypeptide(L)'
;MNSNRNYQELQLASYNANRKKLVFNQVNNFLKAKGDFLALREEAIRKLQNCYTSKERNTIRITRDMVSVEDKISKINVVNRHTKEFQNILIKYNNGLIQLNKKYYSLKNIVQENKDLKISPMIKNILKLDSFSLDRHNIFRFATNSQEGARTQLNSSMMAEDINSLRKNLNELKSELKQEKKELNNLTTD
;
A
#
# COMPACT_ATOMS: atom_id res chain seq x y z
N MET A 1 -18.84 -44.90 29.53
CA MET A 1 -18.44 -44.48 28.16
C MET A 1 -18.96 -43.09 27.74
N ASN A 2 -20.01 -42.53 28.35
CA ASN A 2 -20.53 -41.18 27.97
C ASN A 2 -19.67 -39.98 28.42
N SER A 3 -19.02 -40.05 29.58
CA SER A 3 -18.23 -38.92 30.11
C SER A 3 -16.99 -38.59 29.27
N ASN A 4 -16.34 -39.60 28.66
CA ASN A 4 -15.13 -39.41 27.85
C ASN A 4 -15.42 -38.79 26.47
N ARG A 5 -16.58 -39.08 25.88
CA ARG A 5 -17.05 -38.48 24.62
C ARG A 5 -17.30 -36.98 24.77
N ASN A 6 -17.98 -36.60 25.85
CA ASN A 6 -18.31 -35.20 26.15
C ASN A 6 -17.04 -34.35 26.42
N TYR A 7 -16.00 -34.95 27.02
CA TYR A 7 -14.71 -34.28 27.25
C TYR A 7 -13.93 -34.03 25.94
N GLN A 8 -13.93 -34.98 25.01
CA GLN A 8 -13.28 -34.82 23.70
C GLN A 8 -13.96 -33.75 22.84
N GLU A 9 -15.30 -33.67 22.88
CA GLU A 9 -16.08 -32.63 22.19
C GLU A 9 -15.77 -31.22 22.71
N LEU A 10 -15.66 -31.07 24.04
CA LEU A 10 -15.29 -29.80 24.67
C LEU A 10 -13.86 -29.36 24.31
N GLN A 11 -12.91 -30.30 24.27
CA GLN A 11 -11.54 -29.99 23.84
C GLN A 11 -11.48 -29.54 22.38
N LEU A 12 -12.21 -30.23 21.49
CA LEU A 12 -12.26 -29.87 20.07
C LEU A 12 -12.92 -28.51 19.86
N ALA A 13 -14.00 -28.22 20.59
CA ALA A 13 -14.67 -26.92 20.55
C ALA A 13 -13.74 -25.79 21.01
N SER A 14 -13.02 -25.99 22.12
CA SER A 14 -12.04 -25.03 22.63
C SER A 14 -10.88 -24.81 21.66
N TYR A 15 -10.35 -25.89 21.09
CA TYR A 15 -9.28 -25.86 20.09
C TYR A 15 -9.70 -25.05 18.85
N ASN A 16 -10.89 -25.31 18.31
CA ASN A 16 -11.42 -24.58 17.16
C ASN A 16 -11.72 -23.11 17.48
N ALA A 17 -12.20 -22.80 18.69
CA ALA A 17 -12.41 -21.42 19.14
C ALA A 17 -11.10 -20.62 19.18
N ASN A 18 -10.02 -21.23 19.70
CA ASN A 18 -8.70 -20.60 19.74
C ASN A 18 -8.16 -20.30 18.34
N ARG A 19 -8.34 -21.24 17.40
CA ARG A 19 -7.94 -21.06 16.01
C ARG A 19 -8.78 -20.02 15.28
N LYS A 20 -10.11 -19.99 15.51
CA LYS A 20 -11.01 -18.93 15.02
C LYS A 20 -10.50 -17.56 15.46
N LYS A 21 -10.16 -17.41 16.74
CA LYS A 21 -9.59 -16.18 17.31
C LYS A 21 -8.26 -15.79 16.64
N LEU A 22 -7.36 -16.75 16.42
CA LEU A 22 -6.09 -16.51 15.72
C LEU A 22 -6.31 -15.95 14.31
N VAL A 23 -7.19 -16.57 13.54
CA VAL A 23 -7.52 -16.13 12.17
C VAL A 23 -8.08 -14.70 12.18
N PHE A 24 -9.04 -14.39 13.05
CA PHE A 24 -9.61 -13.04 13.13
C PHE A 24 -8.60 -11.98 13.59
N ASN A 25 -7.72 -12.31 14.54
CA ASN A 25 -6.63 -11.41 14.94
C ASN A 25 -5.74 -11.08 13.75
N GLN A 26 -5.43 -12.07 12.91
CA GLN A 26 -4.61 -11.86 11.73
C GLN A 26 -5.32 -11.04 10.64
N VAL A 27 -6.64 -11.23 10.47
CA VAL A 27 -7.48 -10.38 9.62
C VAL A 27 -7.43 -8.93 10.10
N ASN A 28 -7.63 -8.69 11.40
CA ASN A 28 -7.58 -7.34 11.97
C ASN A 28 -6.22 -6.67 11.77
N ASN A 29 -5.13 -7.42 11.96
CA ASN A 29 -3.77 -6.94 11.69
C ASN A 29 -3.57 -6.54 10.22
N PHE A 30 -4.09 -7.34 9.29
CA PHE A 30 -4.02 -7.03 7.86
C PHE A 30 -4.85 -5.80 7.49
N LEU A 31 -6.10 -5.70 7.95
CA LEU A 31 -6.96 -4.54 7.69
C LEU A 31 -6.37 -3.24 8.23
N LYS A 32 -5.74 -3.30 9.42
CA LYS A 32 -5.02 -2.17 9.99
C LYS A 32 -3.85 -1.76 9.09
N ALA A 33 -3.01 -2.71 8.68
CA ALA A 33 -1.88 -2.43 7.79
C ALA A 33 -2.32 -1.86 6.42
N LYS A 34 -3.46 -2.34 5.88
CA LYS A 34 -4.07 -1.82 4.66
C LYS A 34 -4.54 -0.37 4.84
N GLY A 35 -5.12 -0.05 5.99
CA GLY A 35 -5.48 1.33 6.39
C GLY A 35 -4.25 2.25 6.56
N ASP A 36 -3.21 1.78 7.23
CA ASP A 36 -1.96 2.54 7.40
C ASP A 36 -1.29 2.82 6.05
N PHE A 37 -1.31 1.85 5.14
CA PHE A 37 -0.80 2.00 3.78
C PHE A 37 -1.62 3.02 2.96
N LEU A 38 -2.94 3.05 3.11
CA LEU A 38 -3.80 4.08 2.50
C LEU A 38 -3.40 5.49 2.96
N ALA A 39 -3.23 5.70 4.27
CA ALA A 39 -2.82 6.98 4.82
C ALA A 39 -1.42 7.40 4.32
N LEU A 40 -0.49 6.45 4.23
CA LEU A 40 0.84 6.68 3.67
C LEU A 40 0.76 7.08 2.19
N ARG A 41 -0.14 6.48 1.41
CA ARG A 41 -0.36 6.84 0.01
C ARG A 41 -0.98 8.23 -0.15
N GLU A 42 -1.94 8.60 0.70
CA GLU A 42 -2.50 9.96 0.73
C GLU A 42 -1.41 11.00 1.03
N GLU A 43 -0.55 10.73 2.02
CA GLU A 43 0.59 11.57 2.34
C GLU A 43 1.55 11.71 1.15
N ALA A 44 1.88 10.58 0.50
CA ALA A 44 2.76 10.56 -0.67
C ALA A 44 2.17 11.40 -1.81
N ILE A 45 0.90 11.19 -2.17
CA ILE A 45 0.20 11.94 -3.22
C ILE A 45 0.25 13.45 -2.94
N ARG A 46 -0.03 13.87 -1.71
CA ARG A 46 0.03 15.29 -1.32
C ARG A 46 1.45 15.86 -1.46
N LYS A 47 2.47 15.14 -1.00
CA LYS A 47 3.87 15.57 -1.10
C LYS A 47 4.36 15.64 -2.55
N LEU A 48 4.00 14.65 -3.37
CA LEU A 48 4.35 14.62 -4.79
C LEU A 48 3.69 15.79 -5.55
N GLN A 49 2.44 16.13 -5.24
CA GLN A 49 1.77 17.31 -5.82
C GLN A 49 2.44 18.63 -5.41
N ASN A 50 2.87 18.74 -4.16
CA ASN A 50 3.60 19.93 -3.70
C ASN A 50 4.95 20.06 -4.42
N CYS A 51 5.66 18.94 -4.61
CA CYS A 51 6.91 18.90 -5.38
C CYS A 51 6.66 19.32 -6.84
N TYR A 52 5.63 18.76 -7.47
CA TYR A 52 5.23 19.06 -8.85
C TYR A 52 4.90 20.55 -9.05
N THR A 53 3.99 21.10 -8.22
CA THR A 53 3.57 22.52 -8.32
C THR A 53 4.70 23.50 -7.98
N SER A 54 5.57 23.16 -7.02
CA SER A 54 6.76 23.96 -6.70
C SER A 54 7.75 23.99 -7.86
N LYS A 55 7.97 22.85 -8.53
CA LYS A 55 8.80 22.76 -9.73
C LYS A 55 8.25 23.59 -10.89
N GLU A 56 6.94 23.53 -11.14
CA GLU A 56 6.30 24.35 -12.17
C GLU A 56 6.47 25.84 -11.91
N ARG A 57 6.15 26.32 -10.69
CA ARG A 57 6.31 27.73 -10.31
C ARG A 57 7.76 28.22 -10.44
N ASN A 58 8.71 27.42 -9.97
CA ASN A 58 10.13 27.75 -10.08
C ASN A 58 10.59 27.79 -11.55
N THR A 59 10.11 26.86 -12.37
CA THR A 59 10.42 26.85 -13.81
C THR A 59 9.89 28.13 -14.48
N ILE A 60 8.65 28.54 -14.20
CA ILE A 60 8.06 29.77 -14.75
C ILE A 60 8.87 31.01 -14.35
N ARG A 61 9.24 31.13 -13.06
CA ARG A 61 10.04 32.27 -12.56
C ARG A 61 11.40 32.34 -13.23
N ILE A 62 12.13 31.23 -13.26
CA ILE A 62 13.49 31.17 -13.84
C ILE A 62 13.47 31.43 -15.36
N THR A 63 12.40 31.05 -16.07
CA THR A 63 12.32 31.27 -17.53
C THR A 63 12.08 32.74 -17.91
N ARG A 64 11.57 33.57 -16.98
CA ARG A 64 11.40 35.01 -17.18
C ARG A 64 12.67 35.83 -16.91
N ASP A 65 13.50 35.38 -15.97
CA ASP A 65 14.61 36.20 -15.42
C ASP A 65 15.99 35.77 -15.94
N MET A 66 16.07 35.01 -17.04
CA MET A 66 17.28 34.30 -17.45
C MET A 66 18.22 35.19 -18.28
N VAL A 67 19.41 35.53 -17.74
CA VAL A 67 20.36 36.44 -18.41
C VAL A 67 21.80 35.90 -18.43
N SER A 68 22.21 35.00 -17.53
CA SER A 68 23.62 34.54 -17.42
C SER A 68 23.84 33.01 -17.35
N VAL A 69 25.12 32.60 -17.33
CA VAL A 69 25.57 31.22 -17.13
C VAL A 69 25.34 30.76 -15.67
N GLU A 70 25.51 31.64 -14.68
CA GLU A 70 25.15 31.35 -13.28
C GLU A 70 23.65 30.99 -13.13
N ASP A 71 22.76 31.61 -13.92
CA ASP A 71 21.33 31.28 -13.92
C ASP A 71 21.07 29.86 -14.43
N LYS A 72 21.84 29.41 -15.44
CA LYS A 72 21.77 28.04 -15.98
C LYS A 72 22.19 27.00 -14.94
N ILE A 73 23.30 27.24 -14.23
CA ILE A 73 23.79 26.35 -13.16
C ILE A 73 22.78 26.26 -12.01
N SER A 74 22.20 27.40 -11.61
CA SER A 74 21.18 27.47 -10.56
C SER A 74 19.92 26.67 -10.91
N LYS A 75 19.49 26.70 -12.18
CA LYS A 75 18.35 25.91 -12.69
C LYS A 75 18.60 24.40 -12.58
N ILE A 76 19.78 23.93 -12.96
CA ILE A 76 20.17 22.51 -12.87
C ILE A 76 20.10 22.03 -11.41
N ASN A 77 20.62 22.82 -10.47
CA ASN A 77 20.59 22.50 -9.04
C ASN A 77 19.16 22.41 -8.47
N VAL A 78 18.27 23.33 -8.87
CA VAL A 78 16.85 23.31 -8.44
C VAL A 78 16.13 22.08 -9.00
N VAL A 79 16.32 21.74 -10.27
CA VAL A 79 15.67 20.57 -10.88
C VAL A 79 16.17 19.26 -10.26
N ASN A 80 17.46 19.17 -9.95
CA ASN A 80 18.04 18.02 -9.27
C ASN A 80 17.46 17.84 -7.85
N ARG A 81 17.26 18.94 -7.11
CA ARG A 81 16.64 18.90 -5.77
C ARG A 81 15.21 18.37 -5.82
N HIS A 82 14.37 18.90 -6.73
CA HIS A 82 12.98 18.47 -6.88
C HIS A 82 12.88 16.99 -7.30
N THR A 83 13.75 16.56 -8.22
CA THR A 83 13.81 15.16 -8.65
C THR A 83 14.17 14.23 -7.49
N LYS A 84 15.16 14.61 -6.65
CA LYS A 84 15.57 13.85 -5.47
C LYS A 84 14.46 13.76 -4.42
N GLU A 85 13.77 14.87 -4.15
CA GLU A 85 12.64 14.89 -3.21
C GLU A 85 11.49 13.99 -3.68
N PHE A 86 11.13 14.09 -4.97
CA PHE A 86 10.13 13.23 -5.59
C PHE A 86 10.48 11.76 -5.39
N GLN A 87 11.69 11.35 -5.79
CA GLN A 87 12.17 9.97 -5.65
C GLN A 87 12.20 9.47 -4.20
N ASN A 88 12.59 10.30 -3.24
CA ASN A 88 12.57 9.94 -1.82
C ASN A 88 11.15 9.63 -1.31
N ILE A 89 10.14 10.37 -1.77
CA ILE A 89 8.73 10.11 -1.43
C ILE A 89 8.31 8.74 -1.98
N LEU A 90 8.74 8.40 -3.20
CA LEU A 90 8.44 7.11 -3.82
C LEU A 90 9.11 5.93 -3.09
N ILE A 91 10.36 6.10 -2.64
CA ILE A 91 11.05 5.09 -1.83
C ILE A 91 10.30 4.84 -0.52
N LYS A 92 9.90 5.90 0.20
CA LYS A 92 9.10 5.77 1.44
C LYS A 92 7.80 5.02 1.18
N TYR A 93 7.14 5.32 0.06
CA TYR A 93 5.92 4.63 -0.34
C TYR A 93 6.14 3.15 -0.64
N ASN A 94 7.18 2.81 -1.40
CA ASN A 94 7.52 1.43 -1.75
C ASN A 94 7.83 0.60 -0.51
N ASN A 95 8.51 1.19 0.48
CA ASN A 95 8.70 0.55 1.78
C ASN A 95 7.37 0.22 2.47
N GLY A 96 6.39 1.13 2.41
CA GLY A 96 5.03 0.87 2.90
C GLY A 96 4.35 -0.31 2.19
N LEU A 97 4.49 -0.40 0.86
CA LEU A 97 3.95 -1.49 0.06
C LEU A 97 4.58 -2.85 0.43
N ILE A 98 5.89 -2.89 0.65
CA ILE A 98 6.61 -4.08 1.13
C ILE A 98 6.08 -4.53 2.49
N GLN A 99 5.78 -3.60 3.40
CA GLN A 99 5.23 -3.96 4.71
C GLN A 99 3.81 -4.52 4.61
N LEU A 100 2.96 -3.93 3.76
CA LEU A 100 1.63 -4.46 3.49
C LEU A 100 1.70 -5.89 2.93
N ASN A 101 2.64 -6.14 2.01
CA ASN A 101 2.88 -7.45 1.44
C ASN A 101 3.18 -8.52 2.50
N LYS A 102 4.10 -8.21 3.43
CA LYS A 102 4.44 -9.12 4.53
C LYS A 102 3.22 -9.49 5.37
N LYS A 103 2.35 -8.52 5.65
CA LYS A 103 1.10 -8.75 6.40
C LYS A 103 0.11 -9.59 5.61
N TYR A 104 0.01 -9.37 4.30
CA TYR A 104 -0.79 -10.20 3.40
C TYR A 104 -0.33 -11.67 3.41
N TYR A 105 0.96 -11.96 3.17
CA TYR A 105 1.44 -13.35 3.16
C TYR A 105 1.29 -14.03 4.53
N SER A 106 1.53 -13.28 5.61
CA SER A 106 1.28 -13.79 6.97
C SER A 106 -0.19 -14.17 7.17
N LEU A 107 -1.14 -13.36 6.68
CA LEU A 107 -2.56 -13.71 6.69
C LEU A 107 -2.88 -14.93 5.83
N LYS A 108 -2.36 -14.97 4.59
CA LYS A 108 -2.58 -16.09 3.67
C LYS A 108 -2.16 -17.42 4.28
N ASN A 109 -0.99 -17.45 4.94
CA ASN A 109 -0.49 -18.65 5.61
C ASN A 109 -1.40 -19.08 6.76
N ILE A 110 -1.79 -18.16 7.63
CA ILE A 110 -2.69 -18.46 8.76
C ILE A 110 -4.04 -18.98 8.28
N VAL A 111 -4.62 -18.39 7.21
CA VAL A 111 -5.88 -18.87 6.64
C VAL A 111 -5.72 -20.27 6.03
N GLN A 112 -4.60 -20.54 5.37
CA GLN A 112 -4.31 -21.83 4.76
C GLN A 112 -4.08 -22.94 5.79
N GLU A 113 -3.37 -22.66 6.87
CA GLU A 113 -3.14 -23.58 8.01
C GLU A 113 -4.45 -23.91 8.74
N ASN A 114 -5.46 -23.06 8.63
CA ASN A 114 -6.76 -23.21 9.27
C ASN A 114 -7.89 -23.47 8.27
N LYS A 115 -7.59 -24.06 7.11
CA LYS A 115 -8.55 -24.28 6.00
C LYS A 115 -9.79 -25.13 6.35
N ASP A 116 -9.70 -25.96 7.38
CA ASP A 116 -10.78 -26.81 7.90
C ASP A 116 -11.82 -26.02 8.72
N LEU A 117 -11.49 -24.81 9.19
CA LEU A 117 -12.48 -23.93 9.79
C LEU A 117 -13.40 -23.35 8.71
N LYS A 118 -14.72 -23.42 8.93
CA LYS A 118 -15.74 -22.85 8.04
C LYS A 118 -15.49 -21.37 7.66
N ILE A 119 -14.90 -20.60 8.58
CA ILE A 119 -14.60 -19.18 8.37
C ILE A 119 -13.42 -18.93 7.40
N SER A 120 -12.48 -19.86 7.28
CA SER A 120 -11.27 -19.67 6.48
C SER A 120 -11.56 -19.51 4.98
N PRO A 121 -12.38 -20.37 4.32
CA PRO A 121 -12.74 -20.14 2.93
C PRO A 121 -13.55 -18.85 2.73
N MET A 122 -14.36 -18.44 3.70
CA MET A 122 -15.11 -17.18 3.63
C MET A 122 -14.16 -15.98 3.64
N ILE A 123 -13.21 -15.94 4.58
CA ILE A 123 -12.18 -14.89 4.67
C ILE A 123 -11.31 -14.87 3.42
N LYS A 124 -10.92 -16.06 2.93
CA LYS A 124 -10.15 -16.22 1.69
C LYS A 124 -10.83 -15.54 0.50
N ASN A 125 -12.15 -15.70 0.38
CA ASN A 125 -12.96 -15.12 -0.69
C ASN A 125 -13.13 -13.60 -0.51
N ILE A 126 -13.51 -13.13 0.68
CA ILE A 126 -13.72 -11.69 0.97
C ILE A 126 -12.45 -10.89 0.69
N LEU A 127 -11.31 -11.38 1.20
CA LEU A 127 -10.01 -10.73 1.05
C LEU A 127 -9.27 -11.13 -0.23
N LYS A 128 -9.92 -11.91 -1.10
CA LYS A 128 -9.40 -12.32 -2.41
C LYS A 128 -7.97 -12.87 -2.37
N LEU A 129 -7.67 -13.69 -1.37
CA LEU A 129 -6.30 -14.11 -1.04
C LEU A 129 -5.61 -14.94 -2.14
N ASP A 130 -6.33 -15.44 -3.14
CA ASP A 130 -5.72 -16.11 -4.30
C ASP A 130 -5.35 -15.16 -5.45
N SER A 131 -6.01 -14.01 -5.54
CA SER A 131 -5.85 -13.07 -6.66
C SER A 131 -5.14 -11.76 -6.29
N PHE A 132 -4.79 -11.59 -5.02
CA PHE A 132 -4.05 -10.42 -4.57
C PHE A 132 -2.68 -10.37 -5.27
N SER A 133 -2.43 -9.25 -5.94
CA SER A 133 -1.16 -8.97 -6.63
C SER A 133 -0.73 -7.56 -6.26
N LEU A 134 0.50 -7.45 -5.73
CA LEU A 134 1.10 -6.16 -5.42
C LEU A 134 1.46 -5.38 -6.65
N ASP A 135 1.60 -6.04 -7.80
CA ASP A 135 1.90 -5.38 -9.06
C ASP A 135 0.77 -4.43 -9.47
N ARG A 136 -0.47 -4.70 -9.03
CA ARG A 136 -1.61 -3.78 -9.16
C ARG A 136 -1.44 -2.48 -8.35
N HIS A 137 -0.51 -2.46 -7.41
CA HIS A 137 -0.21 -1.34 -6.52
C HIS A 137 1.21 -0.79 -6.70
N ASN A 138 2.04 -1.47 -7.51
CA ASN A 138 3.34 -1.03 -7.98
C ASN A 138 3.17 -0.26 -9.29
N ILE A 139 2.68 0.96 -9.16
CA ILE A 139 2.15 1.76 -10.28
C ILE A 139 3.13 2.80 -10.82
N PHE A 140 4.35 2.87 -10.30
CA PHE A 140 5.33 3.82 -10.80
C PHE A 140 5.98 3.29 -12.05
N ARG A 141 5.80 4.03 -13.16
CA ARG A 141 6.34 3.62 -14.45
C ARG A 141 7.77 4.10 -14.65
N PHE A 142 8.16 5.19 -13.98
CA PHE A 142 9.38 5.94 -14.34
C PHE A 142 10.40 6.09 -13.21
N ALA A 143 10.19 5.48 -12.04
CA ALA A 143 10.92 5.88 -10.85
C ALA A 143 11.43 4.73 -9.98
N THR A 144 12.48 4.05 -10.44
CA THR A 144 13.37 3.25 -9.57
C THR A 144 14.86 3.33 -9.95
N ASN A 145 15.30 4.35 -10.70
CA ASN A 145 16.73 4.57 -10.95
C ASN A 145 17.33 5.34 -9.75
N SER A 146 17.51 4.65 -8.62
CA SER A 146 18.01 5.23 -7.36
C SER A 146 19.54 5.40 -7.30
N GLN A 147 20.29 4.92 -8.29
CA GLN A 147 21.75 5.09 -8.34
C GLN A 147 22.14 6.54 -8.66
N GLU A 148 22.94 7.13 -7.75
CA GLU A 148 23.63 8.42 -7.94
C GLU A 148 24.42 8.36 -9.26
N GLY A 149 23.98 9.10 -10.29
CA GLY A 149 24.60 9.12 -11.63
C GLY A 149 23.73 8.58 -12.78
N ALA A 150 22.71 7.75 -12.51
CA ALA A 150 21.79 7.21 -13.52
C ALA A 150 20.35 7.77 -13.40
N ARG A 151 20.19 8.87 -12.65
CA ARG A 151 18.88 9.51 -12.43
C ARG A 151 18.39 10.15 -13.72
N THR A 152 17.47 9.49 -14.41
CA THR A 152 16.69 10.13 -15.49
C THR A 152 15.98 11.34 -14.89
N GLN A 153 16.21 12.51 -15.49
CA GLN A 153 15.50 13.73 -15.10
C GLN A 153 14.01 13.54 -15.37
N LEU A 154 13.21 13.46 -14.31
CA LEU A 154 11.75 13.38 -14.46
C LEU A 154 11.26 14.72 -15.02
N ASN A 155 10.54 14.71 -16.14
CA ASN A 155 9.85 15.90 -16.63
C ASN A 155 8.46 16.04 -15.96
N SER A 156 7.77 17.15 -16.20
CA SER A 156 6.48 17.42 -15.57
C SER A 156 5.40 16.40 -15.97
N SER A 157 5.33 16.00 -17.25
CA SER A 157 4.32 15.03 -17.69
C SER A 157 4.47 13.67 -17.00
N MET A 158 5.70 13.17 -16.88
CA MET A 158 5.99 11.92 -16.15
C MET A 158 5.56 11.98 -14.67
N MET A 159 5.86 13.11 -13.99
CA MET A 159 5.46 13.31 -12.59
C MET A 159 3.93 13.34 -12.45
N ALA A 160 3.23 13.99 -13.38
CA ALA A 160 1.77 14.08 -13.37
C ALA A 160 1.11 12.72 -13.62
N GLU A 161 1.64 11.92 -14.54
CA GLU A 161 1.18 10.55 -14.83
C GLU A 161 1.30 9.64 -13.59
N ASP A 162 2.43 9.67 -12.89
CA ASP A 162 2.64 8.90 -11.66
C ASP A 162 1.66 9.32 -10.55
N ILE A 163 1.45 10.63 -10.36
CA ILE A 163 0.48 11.16 -9.37
C ILE A 163 -0.95 10.74 -9.69
N ASN A 164 -1.36 10.79 -10.96
CA ASN A 164 -2.70 10.41 -11.39
C ASN A 164 -2.94 8.90 -11.20
N SER A 165 -1.93 8.09 -11.51
CA SER A 165 -1.97 6.64 -11.27
C SER A 165 -2.13 6.33 -9.78
N LEU A 166 -1.40 7.05 -8.90
CA LEU A 166 -1.54 6.93 -7.45
C LEU A 166 -2.93 7.27 -6.96
N ARG A 167 -3.53 8.36 -7.47
CA ARG A 167 -4.89 8.77 -7.10
C ARG A 167 -5.94 7.73 -7.50
N LYS A 168 -5.85 7.19 -8.72
CA LYS A 168 -6.77 6.15 -9.19
C LYS A 168 -6.70 4.93 -8.29
N ASN A 169 -5.49 4.43 -8.03
CA ASN A 169 -5.30 3.25 -7.19
C ASN A 169 -5.65 3.49 -5.72
N LEU A 170 -5.49 4.72 -5.21
CA LEU A 170 -5.97 5.09 -3.87
C LEU A 170 -7.49 4.92 -3.75
N ASN A 171 -8.25 5.40 -4.73
CA ASN A 171 -9.71 5.32 -4.71
C ASN A 171 -10.20 3.88 -4.79
N GLU A 172 -9.57 3.05 -5.64
CA GLU A 172 -9.85 1.61 -5.73
C GLU A 172 -9.61 0.93 -4.38
N LEU A 173 -8.45 1.17 -3.75
CA LEU A 173 -8.08 0.55 -2.48
C LEU A 173 -8.97 0.98 -1.31
N LYS A 174 -9.45 2.25 -1.31
CA LYS A 174 -10.45 2.73 -0.33
C LYS A 174 -11.77 1.99 -0.45
N SER A 175 -12.27 1.83 -1.68
CA SER A 175 -13.52 1.11 -1.95
C SER A 175 -13.40 -0.36 -1.56
N GLU A 176 -12.27 -1.00 -1.88
CA GLU A 176 -11.97 -2.38 -1.51
C GLU A 176 -11.95 -2.55 0.02
N LEU A 177 -11.17 -1.74 0.75
CA LEU A 177 -11.10 -1.82 2.21
C LEU A 177 -12.46 -1.59 2.89
N LYS A 178 -13.28 -0.68 2.35
CA LYS A 178 -14.63 -0.41 2.85
C LYS A 178 -15.53 -1.64 2.68
N GLN A 179 -15.48 -2.29 1.52
CA GLN A 179 -16.27 -3.49 1.24
C GLN A 179 -15.83 -4.67 2.11
N GLU A 180 -14.52 -4.92 2.21
CA GLU A 180 -13.96 -6.01 3.03
C GLU A 180 -14.38 -5.88 4.49
N LYS A 181 -14.28 -4.67 5.07
CA LYS A 181 -14.74 -4.42 6.44
C LYS A 181 -16.23 -4.72 6.63
N LYS A 182 -17.06 -4.34 5.65
CA LYS A 182 -18.50 -4.60 5.69
C LYS A 182 -18.80 -6.10 5.67
N GLU A 183 -18.18 -6.84 4.76
CA GLU A 183 -18.38 -8.29 4.62
C GLU A 183 -17.83 -9.07 5.83
N LEU A 184 -16.69 -8.66 6.38
CA LEU A 184 -16.10 -9.30 7.57
C LEU A 184 -16.92 -9.06 8.83
N ASN A 185 -17.53 -7.89 9.01
CA ASN A 185 -18.42 -7.63 10.15
C ASN A 185 -19.60 -8.61 10.17
N ASN A 186 -20.16 -8.93 9.00
CA ASN A 186 -21.25 -9.91 8.87
C ASN A 186 -20.81 -11.34 9.29
N LEU A 187 -19.53 -11.68 9.18
CA LEU A 187 -18.99 -12.97 9.62
C LEU A 187 -18.76 -13.06 11.14
N THR A 188 -18.67 -11.93 11.83
CA THR A 188 -18.46 -11.90 13.29
C THR A 188 -19.75 -11.93 14.09
N THR A 189 -20.88 -11.69 13.43
CA THR A 189 -22.23 -11.74 14.00
C THR A 189 -22.90 -13.12 13.92
N ASP A 190 -22.22 -14.09 13.28
CA ASP A 190 -22.60 -15.52 13.17
C ASP A 190 -21.73 -16.44 14.06
#